data_AF-A0A1I8PZ66-F1
#
_entry.id   AF-A0A1I8PZ66-F1
#
_cell.length_a   1.000
_cell.length_b   1.000
_cell.length_c   1.000
_cell.angle_alpha   90.00
_cell.angle_beta   90.00
_cell.angle_gamma   90.00
#
_symmetry.space_group_name_H-M   'P 1'
#
loop_
_entity.id
_entity.type
_entity.pdbx_description
1 polymer ?
#
loop_
_entity_poly.entity_id
_entity_poly.type
_entity_poly.pdbx_seq_one_letter_code
_entity_poly.pdbx_strand_id
1 'polypeptide(L)'
;MGASNRNTRVAVGISAFAFTLFLIAFVTPYWLVTDGRLSNPKFTNLGLWEVCFNNFQDIHRFYETRFTGCMWVFEEEYYIIHDYLLPGFYIAVQVFSTLCFVMCLIALPLTLSFLRTSRDDDRYVFLLLTIGTCQILASFFGFIAVVVFGAKGDSRDWMPHWQNNDMGWSFALAVVGAVLLMPAGVLYTVEARRERYKRLNEISNREAASEYGGGEDYYTPQVPAQQQQQPTIQDYFAPQPSRPRRPQPGQRAAPSAPPAVVAGGGIQTDI
;
A
#
# COMPACT_ATOMS: atom_id res chain seq x y z
N MET A 1 -14.10 11.25 -15.15
CA MET A 1 -12.95 11.43 -14.23
C MET A 1 -12.58 10.09 -13.64
N GLY A 2 -11.28 9.77 -13.53
CA GLY A 2 -10.84 8.42 -13.21
C GLY A 2 -11.12 7.97 -11.78
N ALA A 3 -11.11 8.89 -10.82
CA ALA A 3 -11.44 8.61 -9.41
C ALA A 3 -12.97 8.69 -9.14
N SER A 4 -13.77 7.97 -9.93
CA SER A 4 -15.24 7.95 -9.76
C SER A 4 -15.71 7.03 -8.62
N ASN A 5 -14.99 5.93 -8.36
CA ASN A 5 -15.34 4.95 -7.34
C ASN A 5 -14.71 5.29 -5.98
N ARG A 6 -15.38 4.91 -4.87
CA ARG A 6 -14.84 5.08 -3.50
C ARG A 6 -13.48 4.41 -3.35
N ASN A 7 -13.33 3.21 -3.91
CA ASN A 7 -12.09 2.44 -3.84
C ASN A 7 -10.92 3.14 -4.53
N THR A 8 -11.14 3.72 -5.72
CA THR A 8 -10.07 4.44 -6.44
C THR A 8 -9.73 5.77 -5.77
N ARG A 9 -10.68 6.45 -5.13
CA ARG A 9 -10.41 7.64 -4.30
C ARG A 9 -9.56 7.31 -3.08
N VAL A 10 -9.88 6.22 -2.38
CA VAL A 10 -9.10 5.74 -1.24
C VAL A 10 -7.69 5.35 -1.68
N ALA A 11 -7.56 4.62 -2.80
CA ALA A 11 -6.26 4.25 -3.36
C ALA A 11 -5.40 5.50 -3.65
N VAL A 12 -5.94 6.48 -4.38
CA VAL A 12 -5.25 7.76 -4.67
C VAL A 12 -4.82 8.47 -3.39
N GLY A 13 -5.70 8.53 -2.38
CA GLY A 13 -5.40 9.17 -1.10
C GLY A 13 -4.25 8.49 -0.35
N ILE A 14 -4.30 7.16 -0.22
CA ILE A 14 -3.23 6.38 0.42
C ILE A 14 -1.91 6.53 -0.35
N SER A 15 -1.95 6.43 -1.68
CA SER A 15 -0.76 6.60 -2.52
C SER A 15 -0.10 7.96 -2.35
N ALA A 16 -0.89 9.04 -2.39
CA ALA A 16 -0.38 10.39 -2.26
C ALA A 16 0.26 10.60 -0.90
N PHE A 17 -0.42 10.16 0.17
CA PHE A 17 0.10 10.23 1.53
C PHE A 17 1.39 9.42 1.68
N ALA A 18 1.39 8.16 1.24
CA ALA A 18 2.54 7.27 1.31
C ALA A 18 3.75 7.83 0.54
N PHE A 19 3.54 8.33 -0.67
CA PHE A 19 4.59 8.94 -1.46
C PHE A 19 5.15 10.21 -0.81
N THR A 20 4.29 11.06 -0.23
CA THR A 20 4.76 12.26 0.50
C THR A 20 5.64 11.88 1.68
N LEU A 21 5.22 10.91 2.51
CA LEU A 21 6.04 10.45 3.65
C LEU A 21 7.38 9.90 3.17
N PHE A 22 7.36 9.06 2.13
CA PHE A 22 8.59 8.47 1.58
C PHE A 22 9.49 9.52 0.93
N LEU A 23 8.94 10.52 0.23
CA LEU A 23 9.70 11.62 -0.37
C LEU A 23 10.39 12.46 0.71
N ILE A 24 9.67 12.83 1.77
CA ILE A 24 10.27 13.56 2.91
C ILE A 24 11.41 12.73 3.48
N ALA A 25 11.18 11.43 3.69
CA ALA A 25 12.22 10.56 4.21
C ALA A 25 13.42 10.46 3.26
N PHE A 26 13.17 10.40 1.96
CA PHE A 26 14.20 10.24 0.94
C PHE A 26 15.14 11.43 0.87
N VAL A 27 14.66 12.65 1.12
CA VAL A 27 15.46 13.89 0.97
C VAL A 27 16.00 14.45 2.28
N THR A 28 15.48 14.03 3.44
CA THR A 28 15.85 14.65 4.73
C THR A 28 16.98 13.90 5.45
N PRO A 29 17.87 14.62 6.17
CA PRO A 29 19.07 14.04 6.77
C PRO A 29 18.83 13.44 8.18
N TYR A 30 17.70 12.75 8.41
CA TYR A 30 17.31 12.29 9.76
C TYR A 30 16.90 10.81 9.82
N TRP A 31 17.61 9.95 9.11
CA TRP A 31 17.48 8.50 9.21
C TRP A 31 18.15 7.95 10.48
N LEU A 32 19.31 8.50 10.84
CA LEU A 32 20.02 8.23 12.10
C LEU A 32 20.37 9.58 12.75
N VAL A 33 20.18 9.72 14.06
CA VAL A 33 20.35 10.99 14.77
C VAL A 33 20.97 10.74 16.14
N THR A 34 21.81 11.65 16.62
CA THR A 34 22.34 11.58 17.99
C THR A 34 21.26 11.89 19.03
N ASP A 35 21.30 11.19 20.16
CA ASP A 35 20.36 11.31 21.30
C ASP A 35 20.49 12.65 22.08
N GLY A 36 21.50 13.46 21.76
CA GLY A 36 21.77 14.75 22.41
C GLY A 36 22.35 14.65 23.82
N ARG A 37 22.74 13.46 24.29
CA ARG A 37 23.30 13.25 25.64
C ARG A 37 24.79 13.56 25.71
N LEU A 38 25.49 13.54 24.57
CA LEU A 38 26.90 13.92 24.48
C LEU A 38 27.03 15.43 24.30
N SER A 39 27.98 16.04 25.01
CA SER A 39 28.29 17.46 24.86
C SER A 39 29.00 17.79 23.54
N ASN A 40 29.80 16.87 23.02
CA ASN A 40 30.57 17.02 21.78
C ASN A 40 30.45 15.75 20.91
N PRO A 41 29.25 15.44 20.39
CA PRO A 41 29.05 14.25 19.58
C PRO A 41 29.78 14.42 18.25
N LYS A 42 30.59 13.45 17.84
CA LYS A 42 31.33 13.51 16.57
C LYS A 42 30.42 13.34 15.34
N PHE A 43 29.34 12.61 15.51
CA PHE A 43 28.26 12.42 14.56
C PHE A 43 27.01 13.12 15.06
N THR A 44 26.25 13.78 14.18
CA THR A 44 25.03 14.50 14.57
C THR A 44 23.78 13.89 13.96
N ASN A 45 23.73 13.80 12.63
CA ASN A 45 22.62 13.21 11.93
C ASN A 45 23.04 12.75 10.53
N LEU A 46 22.28 11.81 9.97
CA LEU A 46 22.49 11.25 8.64
C LEU A 46 21.16 10.94 8.00
N GLY A 47 21.02 11.26 6.72
CA GLY A 47 20.03 10.68 5.82
C GLY A 47 20.70 10.01 4.65
N LEU A 48 19.89 9.61 3.67
CA LEU A 48 20.38 8.85 2.51
C LEU A 48 21.50 9.57 1.74
N TRP A 49 21.44 10.90 1.66
CA TRP A 49 22.29 11.69 0.77
C TRP A 49 23.19 12.69 1.48
N GLU A 50 22.93 12.98 2.75
CA GLU A 50 23.66 14.00 3.51
C GLU A 50 23.99 13.45 4.90
N VAL A 51 25.20 13.74 5.35
CA VAL A 51 25.67 13.41 6.70
C VAL A 51 26.23 14.66 7.36
N CYS A 52 26.00 14.78 8.66
CA CYS A 52 26.46 15.90 9.47
C CYS A 52 27.43 15.42 10.56
N PHE A 53 28.65 15.96 10.54
CA PHE A 53 29.68 15.70 11.54
C PHE A 53 30.02 16.95 12.35
N ASN A 54 30.58 16.74 13.53
CA ASN A 54 31.08 17.82 14.38
C ASN A 54 32.49 17.48 14.87
N ASN A 55 33.49 18.10 14.21
CA ASN A 55 34.90 17.91 14.53
C ASN A 55 35.29 16.41 14.55
N PHE A 56 34.76 15.64 13.61
CA PHE A 56 35.08 14.22 13.45
C PHE A 56 36.44 14.07 12.77
N GLN A 57 37.24 13.16 13.27
CA GLN A 57 38.53 12.78 12.71
C GLN A 57 38.56 11.25 12.71
N ASP A 58 38.89 10.67 11.56
CA ASP A 58 38.96 9.21 11.45
C ASP A 58 40.10 8.69 12.35
N ILE A 59 39.75 7.73 13.20
CA ILE A 59 40.68 7.12 14.17
C ILE A 59 41.57 6.09 13.48
N HIS A 60 41.12 5.51 12.36
CA HIS A 60 41.83 4.42 11.68
C HIS A 60 42.90 4.94 10.72
N ARG A 61 42.71 6.14 10.19
CA ARG A 61 43.66 6.80 9.31
C ARG A 61 43.87 8.21 9.84
N PHE A 62 45.02 8.44 10.48
CA PHE A 62 45.43 9.69 11.12
C PHE A 62 45.63 10.84 10.12
N TYR A 63 44.62 11.14 9.30
CA TYR A 63 44.59 12.33 8.47
C TYR A 63 44.44 13.55 9.39
N GLU A 64 45.11 14.65 9.04
CA GLU A 64 44.97 15.93 9.78
C GLU A 64 43.62 16.61 9.51
N THR A 65 42.84 16.08 8.56
CA THR A 65 41.54 16.60 8.15
C THR A 65 40.48 16.36 9.21
N ARG A 66 39.70 17.40 9.52
CA ARG A 66 38.55 17.35 10.44
C ARG A 66 37.27 17.63 9.67
N PHE A 67 36.29 16.75 9.81
CA PHE A 67 34.98 16.87 9.17
C PHE A 67 34.02 17.60 10.12
N THR A 68 33.51 18.75 9.67
CA THR A 68 32.55 19.58 10.43
C THR A 68 31.49 20.13 9.49
N GLY A 69 30.24 20.10 9.93
CA GLY A 69 29.09 20.53 9.14
C GLY A 69 28.39 19.38 8.43
N CYS A 70 27.38 19.75 7.64
CA CYS A 70 26.58 18.86 6.83
C CYS A 70 27.05 18.93 5.39
N MET A 71 27.37 17.78 4.80
CA MET A 71 27.81 17.69 3.41
C MET A 71 27.17 16.49 2.74
N TRP A 72 27.12 16.57 1.40
CA TRP A 72 26.60 15.48 0.60
C TRP A 72 27.53 14.26 0.71
N VAL A 73 26.96 13.07 0.76
CA VAL A 73 27.70 11.84 1.10
C VAL A 73 28.74 11.44 0.05
N PHE A 74 28.62 11.93 -1.20
CA PHE A 74 29.63 11.72 -2.24
C PHE A 74 30.41 12.99 -2.59
N GLU A 75 30.52 13.93 -1.66
CA GLU A 75 31.47 15.04 -1.78
C GLU A 75 32.92 14.52 -1.78
N GLU A 76 33.82 15.22 -2.48
CA GLU A 76 35.22 14.80 -2.68
C GLU A 76 35.98 14.65 -1.35
N GLU A 77 35.72 15.51 -0.36
CA GLU A 77 36.36 15.44 0.96
C GLU A 77 36.09 14.12 1.68
N TYR A 78 34.93 13.50 1.44
CA TYR A 78 34.56 12.22 2.04
C TYR A 78 35.16 11.01 1.34
N TYR A 79 35.83 11.16 0.20
CA TYR A 79 36.48 10.02 -0.49
C TYR A 79 37.53 9.34 0.38
N ILE A 80 38.13 10.09 1.30
CA ILE A 80 39.11 9.60 2.27
C ILE A 80 38.49 8.56 3.24
N ILE A 81 37.22 8.77 3.62
CA ILE A 81 36.48 7.95 4.59
C ILE A 81 35.30 7.19 3.95
N HIS A 82 35.28 7.08 2.63
CA HIS A 82 34.13 6.56 1.88
C HIS A 82 33.75 5.14 2.29
N ASP A 83 34.74 4.25 2.43
CA ASP A 83 34.52 2.85 2.83
C ASP A 83 33.90 2.72 4.22
N TYR A 84 34.15 3.69 5.10
CA TYR A 84 33.59 3.75 6.44
C TYR A 84 32.18 4.38 6.43
N LEU A 85 32.01 5.48 5.69
CA LEU A 85 30.75 6.22 5.61
C LEU A 85 29.66 5.43 4.86
N LEU A 86 30.04 4.76 3.77
CA LEU A 86 29.19 4.03 2.84
C LEU A 86 29.52 2.53 2.81
N PRO A 87 29.33 1.80 3.92
CA PRO A 87 29.50 0.35 3.92
C PRO A 87 28.48 -0.30 2.99
N GLY A 88 28.76 -1.52 2.52
CA GLY A 88 27.95 -2.19 1.51
C GLY A 88 26.46 -2.33 1.84
N PHE A 89 26.10 -2.49 3.12
CA PHE A 89 24.67 -2.53 3.51
C PHE A 89 23.99 -1.18 3.27
N TYR A 90 24.68 -0.07 3.51
CA TYR A 90 24.11 1.26 3.38
C TYR A 90 23.99 1.68 1.91
N ILE A 91 24.96 1.28 1.08
CA ILE A 91 24.83 1.35 -0.39
C ILE A 91 23.58 0.59 -0.86
N ALA A 92 23.32 -0.60 -0.32
CA ALA A 92 22.10 -1.34 -0.65
C ALA A 92 20.83 -0.57 -0.24
N VAL A 93 20.80 0.06 0.93
CA VAL A 93 19.69 0.92 1.38
C VAL A 93 19.47 2.07 0.39
N GLN A 94 20.52 2.76 -0.04
CA GLN A 94 20.43 3.86 -1.02
C GLN A 94 19.89 3.37 -2.37
N VAL A 95 20.39 2.24 -2.89
CA VAL A 95 19.94 1.65 -4.16
C VAL A 95 18.47 1.29 -4.10
N PHE A 96 18.04 0.52 -3.08
CA PHE A 96 16.64 0.10 -2.97
C PHE A 96 15.70 1.27 -2.69
N SER A 97 16.13 2.27 -1.90
CA SER A 97 15.35 3.50 -1.69
C SER A 97 15.19 4.29 -2.99
N THR A 98 16.23 4.34 -3.82
CA THR A 98 16.19 4.99 -5.13
C THR A 98 15.27 4.26 -6.09
N LEU A 99 15.31 2.92 -6.14
CA LEU A 99 14.37 2.14 -6.94
C LEU A 99 12.91 2.36 -6.51
N CYS A 100 12.65 2.42 -5.20
CA CYS A 100 11.33 2.78 -4.66
C CYS A 100 10.90 4.18 -5.14
N PHE A 101 11.79 5.17 -4.98
CA PHE A 101 11.53 6.55 -5.36
C PHE A 101 11.24 6.70 -6.86
N VAL A 102 12.04 6.05 -7.73
CA VAL A 102 11.85 6.04 -9.18
C VAL A 102 10.51 5.42 -9.56
N MET A 103 10.12 4.30 -8.96
CA MET A 103 8.81 3.69 -9.20
C MET A 103 7.66 4.62 -8.80
N CYS A 104 7.80 5.36 -7.69
CA CYS A 104 6.82 6.37 -7.29
C CYS A 104 6.79 7.58 -8.24
N LEU A 105 7.95 8.04 -8.71
CA LEU A 105 8.06 9.11 -9.70
C LEU A 105 7.41 8.74 -11.04
N ILE A 106 7.51 7.48 -11.47
CA ILE A 106 6.82 6.97 -12.66
C ILE A 106 5.30 6.88 -12.40
N ALA A 107 4.89 6.43 -11.22
CA ALA A 107 3.48 6.32 -10.86
C ALA A 107 2.76 7.68 -10.77
N LEU A 108 3.47 8.76 -10.45
CA LEU A 108 2.90 10.10 -10.30
C LEU A 108 2.23 10.64 -11.59
N PRO A 109 2.93 10.78 -12.74
CA PRO A 109 2.30 11.23 -13.99
C PRO A 109 1.23 10.26 -14.48
N LEU A 110 1.39 8.95 -14.25
CA LEU A 110 0.35 7.96 -14.56
C LEU A 110 -0.92 8.21 -13.75
N THR A 111 -0.78 8.51 -12.46
CA THR A 111 -1.90 8.84 -11.57
C THR A 111 -2.56 10.15 -12.00
N LEU A 112 -1.79 11.17 -12.37
CA LEU A 112 -2.32 12.43 -12.90
C LEU A 112 -3.11 12.21 -14.20
N SER A 113 -2.58 11.40 -15.11
CA SER A 113 -3.27 10.99 -16.34
C SER A 113 -4.57 10.26 -16.03
N PHE A 114 -4.51 9.26 -15.14
CA PHE A 114 -5.68 8.52 -14.65
C PHE A 114 -6.78 9.44 -14.10
N LEU A 115 -6.45 10.45 -13.30
CA LEU A 115 -7.45 11.38 -12.75
C LEU A 115 -8.20 12.15 -13.84
N ARG A 116 -7.55 12.45 -14.97
CA ARG A 116 -8.13 13.15 -16.12
C ARG A 116 -8.89 12.23 -17.07
N THR A 117 -8.52 10.96 -17.14
CA THR A 117 -9.15 9.97 -18.00
C THR A 117 -10.61 9.68 -17.61
N SER A 118 -11.48 9.46 -18.60
CA SER A 118 -12.84 8.96 -18.36
C SER A 118 -12.83 7.45 -18.14
N ARG A 119 -13.81 6.92 -17.41
CA ARG A 119 -13.93 5.48 -17.14
C ARG A 119 -14.16 4.66 -18.42
N ASP A 120 -14.79 5.27 -19.42
CA ASP A 120 -15.15 4.61 -20.68
C ASP A 120 -13.95 4.46 -21.62
N ASP A 121 -12.89 5.25 -21.41
CA ASP A 121 -11.64 5.18 -22.19
C ASP A 121 -10.95 3.82 -22.00
N ASP A 122 -10.48 3.21 -23.08
CA ASP A 122 -9.81 1.90 -23.06
C ASP A 122 -8.50 1.91 -22.26
N ARG A 123 -7.86 3.08 -22.15
CA ARG A 123 -6.64 3.27 -21.35
C ARG A 123 -6.90 3.18 -19.85
N TYR A 124 -8.14 3.30 -19.40
CA TYR A 124 -8.49 3.33 -17.98
C TYR A 124 -7.98 2.10 -17.21
N VAL A 125 -8.24 0.89 -17.75
CA VAL A 125 -7.82 -0.36 -17.11
C VAL A 125 -6.30 -0.52 -17.15
N PHE A 126 -5.66 -0.13 -18.26
CA PHE A 126 -4.21 -0.15 -18.41
C PHE A 126 -3.51 0.78 -17.41
N LEU A 127 -4.04 1.99 -17.22
CA LEU A 127 -3.52 2.96 -16.24
C LEU A 127 -3.64 2.42 -14.81
N LEU A 128 -4.81 1.89 -14.42
CA LEU A 128 -4.99 1.29 -13.10
C LEU A 128 -4.01 0.14 -12.84
N LEU A 129 -3.85 -0.76 -13.81
CA LEU A 129 -2.95 -1.90 -13.66
C LEU A 129 -1.49 -1.42 -13.54
N THR A 130 -1.06 -0.51 -14.41
CA THR A 130 0.31 0.01 -14.41
C THR A 130 0.63 0.81 -13.15
N ILE A 131 -0.27 1.68 -12.68
CA ILE A 131 -0.09 2.41 -11.41
C ILE A 131 0.00 1.41 -10.25
N GLY A 132 -0.90 0.42 -10.22
CA GLY A 132 -0.93 -0.59 -9.18
C GLY A 132 0.35 -1.42 -9.11
N THR A 133 0.86 -1.88 -10.26
CA THR A 133 2.11 -2.65 -10.33
C THR A 133 3.33 -1.80 -9.95
N CYS A 134 3.41 -0.54 -10.40
CA CYS A 134 4.47 0.38 -9.99
C CYS A 134 4.51 0.56 -8.46
N GLN A 135 3.36 0.73 -7.81
CA GLN A 135 3.32 0.91 -6.35
C GLN A 135 3.63 -0.36 -5.56
N ILE A 136 3.23 -1.53 -6.04
CA ILE A 136 3.62 -2.82 -5.43
C ILE A 136 5.14 -3.01 -5.53
N LEU A 137 5.74 -2.75 -6.70
CA LEU A 137 7.20 -2.83 -6.87
C LEU A 137 7.93 -1.78 -6.03
N ALA A 138 7.41 -0.54 -5.97
CA ALA A 138 7.95 0.50 -5.10
C ALA A 138 7.96 0.05 -3.64
N SER A 139 6.84 -0.47 -3.15
CA SER A 139 6.72 -0.99 -1.79
C SER A 139 7.69 -2.12 -1.52
N PHE A 140 7.88 -3.05 -2.46
CA PHE A 140 8.85 -4.14 -2.32
C PHE A 140 10.28 -3.62 -2.15
N PHE A 141 10.73 -2.70 -3.00
CA PHE A 141 12.07 -2.11 -2.89
C PHE A 141 12.21 -1.27 -1.62
N GLY A 142 11.22 -0.43 -1.30
CA GLY A 142 11.21 0.39 -0.09
C GLY A 142 11.24 -0.47 1.17
N PHE A 143 10.52 -1.59 1.18
CA PHE A 143 10.51 -2.54 2.29
C PHE A 143 11.89 -3.16 2.51
N ILE A 144 12.58 -3.58 1.45
CA ILE A 144 13.96 -4.07 1.55
C ILE A 144 14.87 -2.99 2.14
N ALA A 145 14.79 -1.75 1.64
CA ALA A 145 15.62 -0.66 2.13
C ALA A 145 15.43 -0.41 3.64
N VAL A 146 14.18 -0.32 4.11
CA VAL A 146 13.91 -0.05 5.53
C VAL A 146 14.23 -1.24 6.43
N VAL A 147 14.11 -2.48 5.95
CA VAL A 147 14.51 -3.68 6.70
C VAL A 147 16.03 -3.76 6.84
N VAL A 148 16.78 -3.53 5.75
CA VAL A 148 18.24 -3.54 5.79
C VAL A 148 18.76 -2.43 6.71
N PHE A 149 18.22 -1.22 6.60
CA PHE A 149 18.59 -0.12 7.50
C PHE A 149 18.15 -0.40 8.94
N GLY A 150 16.94 -0.92 9.16
CA GLY A 150 16.49 -1.28 10.51
C GLY A 150 17.35 -2.35 11.18
N ALA A 151 17.91 -3.28 10.41
CA ALA A 151 18.77 -4.36 10.93
C ALA A 151 20.23 -3.93 11.16
N LYS A 152 20.73 -2.92 10.44
CA LYS A 152 22.16 -2.57 10.42
C LYS A 152 22.47 -1.12 10.77
N GLY A 153 21.50 -0.21 10.71
CA GLY A 153 21.69 1.22 10.90
C GLY A 153 22.14 1.62 12.31
N ASP A 154 21.78 0.82 13.32
CA ASP A 154 22.24 0.97 14.71
C ASP A 154 23.34 -0.05 15.08
N SER A 155 24.14 -0.46 14.09
CA SER A 155 25.27 -1.36 14.36
C SER A 155 26.38 -0.63 15.12
N ARG A 156 27.02 -1.34 16.05
CA ARG A 156 28.15 -0.85 16.85
C ARG A 156 29.37 -0.40 16.04
N ASP A 157 29.47 -0.90 14.82
CA ASP A 157 30.68 -0.80 13.99
C ASP A 157 30.58 0.24 12.86
N TRP A 158 29.47 0.99 12.75
CA TRP A 158 29.27 1.90 11.61
C TRP A 158 29.46 3.38 11.94
N MET A 159 28.79 3.90 12.97
CA MET A 159 28.82 5.34 13.27
C MET A 159 29.52 5.65 14.59
N PRO A 160 30.24 6.80 14.69
CA PRO A 160 30.88 7.22 15.93
C PRO A 160 29.85 7.37 17.04
N HIS A 161 30.23 7.02 18.27
CA HIS A 161 29.34 7.08 19.43
C HIS A 161 28.01 6.34 19.20
N TRP A 162 28.08 5.15 18.59
CA TRP A 162 26.90 4.32 18.28
C TRP A 162 25.91 4.16 19.44
N GLN A 163 26.38 4.13 20.70
CA GLN A 163 25.52 4.03 21.90
C GLN A 163 24.58 5.23 22.11
N ASN A 164 24.84 6.34 21.41
CA ASN A 164 24.15 7.60 21.53
C ASN A 164 23.52 8.02 20.20
N ASN A 165 23.33 7.07 19.28
CA ASN A 165 22.68 7.29 18.01
C ASN A 165 21.38 6.48 17.99
N ASP A 166 20.27 7.17 17.72
CA ASP A 166 18.95 6.57 17.60
C ASP A 166 18.45 6.65 16.16
N MET A 167 17.52 5.76 15.82
CA MET A 167 16.78 5.84 14.56
C MET A 167 15.97 7.13 14.52
N GLY A 168 16.18 7.93 13.48
CA GLY A 168 15.56 9.25 13.37
C GLY A 168 14.12 9.21 12.86
N TRP A 169 13.44 10.34 12.96
CA TRP A 169 12.04 10.48 12.57
C TRP A 169 11.82 10.24 11.06
N SER A 170 12.78 10.60 10.22
CA SER A 170 12.68 10.40 8.77
C SER A 170 12.70 8.91 8.42
N PHE A 171 13.47 8.10 9.15
CA PHE A 171 13.42 6.64 8.98
C PHE A 171 12.03 6.08 9.29
N ALA A 172 11.37 6.56 10.35
CA ALA A 172 9.99 6.15 10.65
C ALA A 172 9.01 6.52 9.51
N LEU A 173 9.18 7.70 8.90
CA LEU A 173 8.39 8.10 7.72
C LEU A 173 8.69 7.20 6.52
N ALA A 174 9.94 6.78 6.31
CA ALA A 174 10.30 5.84 5.25
C ALA A 174 9.58 4.50 5.43
N VAL A 175 9.55 3.96 6.66
CA VAL A 175 8.86 2.71 7.00
C VAL A 175 7.37 2.81 6.69
N VAL A 176 6.71 3.85 7.20
CA VAL A 176 5.26 4.04 7.00
C VAL A 176 4.95 4.28 5.52
N GLY A 177 5.73 5.12 4.84
CA GLY A 177 5.58 5.40 3.42
C GLY A 177 5.75 4.14 2.57
N ALA A 178 6.83 3.38 2.76
CA ALA A 178 7.11 2.17 2.01
C ALA A 178 6.02 1.09 2.20
N VAL A 179 5.54 0.88 3.43
CA VAL A 179 4.52 -0.13 3.73
C VAL A 179 3.15 0.27 3.17
N LEU A 180 2.75 1.55 3.26
CA LEU A 180 1.46 2.02 2.76
C LEU A 180 1.33 2.00 1.23
N LEU A 181 2.44 1.97 0.49
CA LEU A 181 2.42 1.79 -0.98
C LEU A 181 1.82 0.43 -1.39
N MET A 182 2.01 -0.63 -0.59
CA MET A 182 1.47 -1.97 -0.88
C MET A 182 -0.07 -1.99 -0.95
N PRO A 183 -0.82 -1.63 0.11
CA PRO A 183 -2.29 -1.66 0.06
C PRO A 183 -2.85 -0.72 -1.01
N ALA A 184 -2.21 0.42 -1.27
CA ALA A 184 -2.61 1.32 -2.34
C ALA A 184 -2.46 0.66 -3.73
N GLY A 185 -1.32 0.02 -4.00
CA GLY A 185 -1.10 -0.74 -5.23
C GLY A 185 -2.07 -1.91 -5.40
N VAL A 186 -2.36 -2.64 -4.32
CA VAL A 186 -3.37 -3.72 -4.32
C VAL A 186 -4.76 -3.19 -4.66
N LEU A 187 -5.19 -2.05 -4.11
CA LEU A 187 -6.48 -1.47 -4.44
C LEU A 187 -6.60 -1.09 -5.92
N TYR A 188 -5.56 -0.52 -6.52
CA TYR A 188 -5.54 -0.24 -7.96
C TYR A 188 -5.65 -1.50 -8.82
N THR A 189 -4.90 -2.55 -8.49
CA THR A 189 -4.94 -3.82 -9.25
C THR A 189 -6.28 -4.55 -9.10
N VAL A 190 -6.90 -4.51 -7.92
CA VAL A 190 -8.24 -5.06 -7.68
C VAL A 190 -9.29 -4.31 -8.49
N GLU A 191 -9.24 -2.97 -8.52
CA GLU A 191 -10.15 -2.18 -9.34
C GLU A 191 -9.92 -2.42 -10.84
N ALA A 192 -8.66 -2.53 -11.29
CA ALA A 192 -8.34 -2.88 -12.68
C ALA A 192 -8.97 -4.23 -13.07
N ARG A 193 -8.80 -5.25 -12.21
CA ARG A 193 -9.35 -6.59 -12.41
C ARG A 193 -10.87 -6.56 -12.45
N ARG A 194 -11.51 -5.84 -11.53
CA ARG A 194 -12.97 -5.68 -11.47
C ARG A 194 -13.52 -5.05 -12.75
N GLU A 195 -12.90 -3.98 -13.24
CA GLU A 195 -13.35 -3.32 -14.47
C GLU A 195 -13.13 -4.19 -15.70
N ARG A 196 -12.02 -4.94 -15.76
CA ARG A 196 -11.78 -5.90 -16.84
C ARG A 196 -12.86 -6.98 -16.91
N TYR A 197 -13.26 -7.56 -15.77
CA TYR A 197 -14.32 -8.56 -15.74
C TYR A 197 -15.68 -8.00 -16.17
N LYS A 198 -16.01 -6.77 -15.77
CA LYS A 198 -17.26 -6.12 -16.20
C LYS A 198 -17.32 -5.94 -17.71
N ARG A 199 -16.26 -5.40 -18.31
CA ARG A 199 -16.18 -5.20 -19.76
C ARG A 199 -16.29 -6.53 -20.52
N LEU A 200 -15.62 -7.59 -20.04
CA LEU A 200 -15.73 -8.93 -20.64
C LEU A 200 -17.15 -9.50 -20.55
N ASN A 201 -17.83 -9.35 -19.40
CA ASN A 201 -19.21 -9.81 -19.24
C ASN A 201 -20.18 -9.00 -20.12
N GLU A 202 -19.97 -7.70 -20.29
CA GLU A 202 -20.78 -6.86 -21.19
C GLU A 202 -20.61 -7.27 -22.66
N ILE A 203 -19.39 -7.59 -23.09
CA ILE A 203 -19.12 -8.12 -24.44
C ILE A 203 -19.81 -9.47 -24.62
N SER A 204 -19.62 -10.40 -23.69
CA SER A 204 -20.24 -11.73 -23.74
C SER A 204 -21.77 -11.66 -23.77
N ASN A 205 -22.39 -10.78 -22.98
CA ASN A 205 -23.84 -10.58 -22.99
C ASN A 205 -24.32 -9.97 -24.31
N ARG A 206 -23.54 -9.08 -24.94
CA ARG A 206 -23.85 -8.50 -26.25
C ARG A 206 -23.76 -9.53 -27.37
N GLU A 207 -22.75 -10.38 -27.35
CA GLU A 207 -22.59 -11.49 -28.31
C GLU A 207 -23.75 -12.47 -28.18
N ALA A 208 -24.09 -12.91 -26.97
CA ALA A 208 -25.23 -13.78 -26.72
C ALA A 208 -26.56 -13.16 -27.17
N ALA A 209 -26.76 -11.85 -26.94
CA ALA A 209 -27.95 -11.15 -27.43
C ALA A 209 -28.01 -11.08 -28.96
N SER A 210 -26.88 -10.90 -29.65
CA SER A 210 -26.83 -10.90 -31.11
C SER A 210 -27.07 -12.28 -31.73
N GLU A 211 -26.56 -13.34 -31.09
CA GLU A 211 -26.69 -14.72 -31.57
C GLU A 211 -28.12 -15.26 -31.41
N TYR A 212 -28.78 -14.96 -30.27
CA TYR A 212 -30.15 -15.40 -30.02
C TYR A 212 -31.22 -14.42 -30.54
N GLY A 213 -30.92 -13.12 -30.63
CA GLY A 213 -31.84 -12.08 -31.10
C GLY A 213 -31.89 -11.89 -32.61
N GLY A 214 -30.95 -12.47 -33.37
CA GLY A 214 -30.90 -12.40 -34.84
C GLY A 214 -31.83 -13.37 -35.56
N GLY A 215 -32.71 -14.08 -34.85
CA GLY A 215 -33.55 -15.16 -35.37
C GLY A 215 -35.04 -14.83 -35.59
N GLU A 216 -35.51 -13.61 -35.31
CA GLU A 216 -36.94 -13.26 -35.40
C GLU A 216 -37.29 -12.33 -36.57
N ASP A 217 -36.74 -12.58 -37.75
CA ASP A 217 -37.21 -11.99 -39.02
C ASP A 217 -38.08 -12.99 -39.80
N TYR A 218 -39.12 -13.59 -39.22
CA TYR A 218 -40.14 -14.32 -40.01
C TYR A 218 -41.48 -14.45 -39.25
N TYR A 219 -42.31 -13.41 -39.35
CA TYR A 219 -43.75 -13.42 -39.70
C TYR A 219 -44.31 -12.04 -39.34
N THR A 220 -44.55 -11.21 -40.34
CA THR A 220 -45.44 -10.04 -40.20
C THR A 220 -46.79 -10.41 -40.79
N PRO A 221 -47.81 -10.79 -39.98
CA PRO A 221 -49.16 -10.81 -40.49
C PRO A 221 -49.59 -9.35 -40.71
N GLN A 222 -49.90 -9.00 -41.95
CA GLN A 222 -50.55 -7.73 -42.27
C GLN A 222 -51.92 -7.70 -41.57
N VAL A 223 -52.05 -6.88 -40.54
CA VAL A 223 -53.35 -6.58 -39.91
C VAL A 223 -53.91 -5.33 -40.60
N PRO A 224 -55.11 -5.37 -41.21
CA PRO A 224 -55.71 -4.17 -41.76
C PRO A 224 -56.10 -3.21 -40.63
N ALA A 225 -55.86 -1.92 -40.87
CA ALA A 225 -56.03 -0.85 -39.90
C ALA A 225 -57.49 -0.71 -39.44
N GLN A 226 -57.77 -0.95 -38.14
CA GLN A 226 -58.94 -0.40 -37.47
C GLN A 226 -58.65 0.00 -36.01
N GLN A 227 -58.83 1.30 -35.79
CA GLN A 227 -59.28 2.05 -34.61
C GLN A 227 -58.53 1.91 -33.26
N GLN A 228 -58.08 3.09 -32.81
CA GLN A 228 -57.52 3.40 -31.50
C GLN A 228 -58.37 2.87 -30.34
N GLN A 229 -57.77 2.02 -29.52
CA GLN A 229 -58.09 1.94 -28.10
C GLN A 229 -56.85 1.59 -27.28
N GLN A 230 -56.61 2.41 -26.27
CA GLN A 230 -55.42 2.42 -25.42
C GLN A 230 -55.52 1.33 -24.34
N PRO A 231 -54.50 0.46 -24.15
CA PRO A 231 -54.43 -0.38 -22.97
C PRO A 231 -53.30 0.04 -22.02
N THR A 232 -53.67 0.00 -20.75
CA THR A 232 -52.89 0.18 -19.52
C THR A 232 -51.65 -0.70 -19.43
N ILE A 233 -50.54 -0.12 -18.97
CA ILE A 233 -49.30 -0.82 -18.62
C ILE A 233 -49.57 -1.72 -17.42
N GLN A 234 -49.37 -3.04 -17.58
CA GLN A 234 -49.46 -4.01 -16.51
C GLN A 234 -48.04 -4.53 -16.23
N ASP A 235 -47.48 -4.14 -15.08
CA ASP A 235 -46.12 -4.49 -14.66
C ASP A 235 -45.97 -6.01 -14.51
N TYR A 236 -45.12 -6.60 -15.36
CA TYR A 236 -44.76 -8.02 -15.28
C TYR A 236 -43.70 -8.22 -14.18
N PHE A 237 -44.14 -8.56 -12.96
CA PHE A 237 -43.23 -9.00 -11.90
C PHE A 237 -42.71 -10.42 -12.19
N ALA A 238 -41.41 -10.55 -12.46
CA ALA A 238 -40.74 -11.85 -12.42
C ALA A 238 -40.60 -12.32 -10.95
N PRO A 239 -40.84 -13.61 -10.62
CA PRO A 239 -40.61 -14.12 -9.26
C PRO A 239 -39.10 -14.21 -8.95
N GLN A 240 -38.69 -13.76 -7.76
CA GLN A 240 -37.32 -13.90 -7.27
C GLN A 240 -36.93 -15.39 -7.08
N PRO A 241 -35.67 -15.78 -7.36
CA PRO A 241 -35.16 -17.08 -6.95
C PRO A 241 -35.00 -17.12 -5.42
N SER A 242 -35.65 -18.10 -4.79
CA SER A 242 -35.62 -18.35 -3.34
C SER A 242 -34.20 -18.66 -2.86
N ARG A 243 -33.62 -17.74 -2.08
CA ARG A 243 -32.36 -17.93 -1.35
C ARG A 243 -32.59 -18.87 -0.15
N PRO A 244 -31.74 -19.88 0.09
CA PRO A 244 -31.84 -20.73 1.29
C PRO A 244 -31.67 -19.90 2.57
N ARG A 245 -32.60 -20.06 3.52
CA ARG A 245 -32.59 -19.37 4.82
C ARG A 245 -31.53 -20.00 5.73
N ARG A 246 -30.58 -19.18 6.21
CA ARG A 246 -29.62 -19.54 7.27
C ARG A 246 -30.38 -19.83 8.59
N PRO A 247 -30.04 -20.88 9.37
CA PRO A 247 -30.66 -21.12 10.68
C PRO A 247 -30.34 -19.98 11.65
N GLN A 248 -31.33 -19.53 12.43
CA GLN A 248 -31.14 -18.55 13.49
C GLN A 248 -30.53 -19.21 14.75
N PRO A 249 -29.67 -18.52 15.51
CA PRO A 249 -29.24 -18.97 16.83
C PRO A 249 -30.42 -18.87 17.81
N GLY A 250 -30.80 -19.99 18.42
CA GLY A 250 -31.89 -20.08 19.38
C GLY A 250 -31.66 -19.20 20.60
N GLN A 251 -32.68 -18.43 20.95
CA GLN A 251 -32.77 -17.64 22.18
C GLN A 251 -32.86 -18.56 23.41
N ARG A 252 -32.12 -18.17 24.45
CA ARG A 252 -32.12 -18.73 25.80
C ARG A 252 -33.55 -18.81 26.36
N ALA A 253 -33.95 -19.99 26.81
CA ALA A 253 -35.00 -20.17 27.81
C ALA A 253 -34.35 -20.23 29.20
N ALA A 254 -34.89 -19.45 30.14
CA ALA A 254 -34.53 -19.46 31.57
C ALA A 254 -35.28 -20.59 32.32
N PRO A 255 -34.86 -20.97 33.53
CA PRO A 255 -34.90 -22.36 34.01
C PRO A 255 -36.19 -22.74 34.74
N SER A 256 -36.66 -23.97 34.51
CA SER A 256 -37.64 -24.64 35.38
C SER A 256 -36.92 -25.54 36.38
N ALA A 257 -37.29 -25.39 37.66
CA ALA A 257 -36.75 -26.07 38.83
C ALA A 257 -36.80 -27.61 38.74
N PRO A 258 -35.85 -28.33 39.38
CA PRO A 258 -35.95 -29.77 39.58
C PRO A 258 -36.72 -30.11 40.87
N PRO A 259 -37.42 -31.26 40.94
CA PRO A 259 -37.95 -31.75 42.20
C PRO A 259 -36.83 -32.38 43.05
N ALA A 260 -37.05 -32.38 44.36
CA ALA A 260 -36.09 -32.79 45.37
C ALA A 260 -36.28 -34.26 45.83
N VAL A 261 -35.16 -34.79 46.38
CA VAL A 261 -35.00 -35.91 47.35
C VAL A 261 -35.08 -37.33 46.74
N VAL A 262 -34.08 -38.21 46.89
CA VAL A 262 -33.71 -38.98 48.09
C VAL A 262 -32.20 -39.30 48.18
N ALA A 263 -31.74 -39.38 49.43
CA ALA A 263 -30.38 -39.48 49.97
C ALA A 263 -29.67 -40.85 49.88
N GLY A 264 -28.35 -40.80 50.08
CA GLY A 264 -27.46 -41.90 50.51
C GLY A 264 -26.24 -42.02 49.59
N GLY A 265 -24.99 -41.92 50.01
CA GLY A 265 -24.35 -41.70 51.31
C GLY A 265 -22.83 -41.97 51.14
N GLY A 266 -21.99 -41.12 51.71
CA GLY A 266 -20.69 -41.50 52.30
C GLY A 266 -19.42 -41.69 51.46
N ILE A 267 -18.36 -41.04 51.96
CA ILE A 267 -16.92 -41.41 52.03
C ILE A 267 -16.03 -40.96 50.82
N GLN A 268 -15.19 -39.91 50.94
CA GLN A 268 -13.75 -39.86 51.39
C GLN A 268 -12.81 -40.73 50.50
N THR A 269 -11.63 -40.37 50.00
CA THR A 269 -10.51 -39.45 50.35
C THR A 269 -9.59 -39.26 49.12
N ASP A 270 -8.84 -38.16 49.11
CA ASP A 270 -7.45 -37.93 48.62
C ASP A 270 -6.75 -38.95 47.70
N ILE A 271 -6.25 -38.46 46.56
CA ILE A 271 -4.84 -38.40 46.10
C ILE A 271 -4.75 -37.43 44.91
#